data_AF-A0A5B7KD42-F1
#
_entry.id   AF-A0A5B7KD42-F1
#
_cell.length_a   1.000
_cell.length_b   1.000
_cell.length_c   1.000
_cell.angle_alpha   90.00
_cell.angle_beta   90.00
_cell.angle_gamma   90.00
#
_symmetry.space_group_name_H-M   'P 1'
#
loop_
_entity.id
_entity.type
_entity.pdbx_description
1 polymer ?
#
loop_
_entity_poly.entity_id
_entity_poly.type
_entity_poly.pdbx_seq_one_letter_code
_entity_poly.pdbx_strand_id
1 'polypeptide(L)'
;MLITLPLASVFPLLRSREWLLVVMVVYGIGHGANMGTFTLMLIDVMGLKSLAPLLGTSCFCNGIGLFLIGPLIGESRIYWVCILKVLLLLLLLLLLLLLLLLLL
;
A
#
# COMPACT_ATOMS: atom_id res chain seq x y z
N MET A 1 -11.40 -3.84 1.86
CA MET A 1 -10.31 -2.88 2.14
C MET A 1 -9.53 -3.17 3.43
N LEU A 2 -10.00 -4.05 4.34
CA LEU A 2 -9.30 -4.36 5.60
C LEU A 2 -8.13 -5.37 5.49
N ILE A 3 -8.04 -6.16 4.41
CA ILE A 3 -7.02 -7.20 4.25
C ILE A 3 -5.67 -6.64 3.72
N THR A 4 -5.65 -5.41 3.20
CA THR A 4 -4.44 -4.81 2.58
C THR A 4 -3.54 -4.05 3.57
N LEU A 5 -4.03 -3.71 4.76
CA LEU A 5 -3.25 -3.01 5.80
C LEU A 5 -2.01 -3.78 6.30
N PRO A 6 -2.05 -5.11 6.56
CA PRO A 6 -0.88 -5.83 7.07
C PRO A 6 0.19 -6.11 6.00
N LEU A 7 -0.13 -6.13 4.71
CA LEU A 7 0.90 -6.30 3.66
C LEU A 7 1.65 -5.00 3.35
N ALA A 8 0.97 -3.84 3.44
CA ALA A 8 1.58 -2.54 3.18
C ALA A 8 2.72 -2.18 4.15
N SER A 9 2.77 -2.81 5.34
CA SER A 9 3.88 -2.69 6.30
C SER A 9 5.02 -3.67 6.02
N VAL A 10 4.78 -4.77 5.29
CA VAL A 10 5.79 -5.78 4.95
C VAL A 10 6.59 -5.41 3.70
N PHE A 11 5.95 -4.77 2.71
CA PHE A 11 6.62 -4.31 1.48
C PHE A 11 7.92 -3.48 1.69
N PRO A 12 7.98 -2.49 2.61
CA PRO A 12 9.21 -1.73 2.84
C PRO A 12 10.32 -2.54 3.53
N LEU A 13 10.03 -3.72 4.08
CA LEU A 13 11.01 -4.60 4.74
C LEU A 13 11.64 -5.61 3.76
N LEU A 14 11.07 -5.79 2.56
CA LEU A 14 11.54 -6.74 1.56
C LEU A 14 12.70 -6.14 0.75
N ARG A 15 13.93 -6.56 1.07
CA ARG A 15 15.14 -6.11 0.36
C ARG A 15 15.56 -7.00 -0.81
N SER A 16 15.04 -8.23 -0.90
CA SER A 16 15.36 -9.18 -1.96
C SER A 16 14.22 -9.28 -2.97
N ARG A 17 14.58 -9.26 -4.26
CA ARG A 17 13.67 -9.39 -5.39
C ARG A 17 12.87 -10.69 -5.36
N GLU A 18 13.49 -11.78 -4.92
CA GLU A 18 12.86 -13.11 -4.83
C GLU A 18 11.73 -13.10 -3.80
N TRP A 19 11.99 -12.52 -2.63
CA TRP A 19 11.01 -12.38 -1.57
C TRP A 19 9.87 -11.43 -1.95
N LEU A 20 10.15 -10.37 -2.70
CA LEU A 20 9.11 -9.51 -3.26
C LEU A 20 8.18 -10.28 -4.20
N LEU A 21 8.75 -11.14 -5.05
CA LEU A 21 8.00 -11.96 -6.01
C LEU A 21 7.07 -12.94 -5.28
N VAL A 22 7.58 -13.63 -4.25
CA VAL A 22 6.79 -14.53 -3.41
C VAL A 22 5.61 -13.80 -2.76
N VAL A 23 5.86 -12.63 -2.16
CA VAL A 23 4.81 -11.85 -1.51
C VAL A 23 3.76 -11.37 -2.51
N MET A 24 4.16 -10.96 -3.71
CA MET A 24 3.23 -10.56 -4.77
C MET A 24 2.39 -11.73 -5.29
N VAL A 25 2.96 -12.92 -5.40
CA VAL A 25 2.22 -14.13 -5.81
C VAL A 25 1.17 -14.49 -4.76
N VAL A 26 1.55 -14.53 -3.48
CA VAL A 26 0.61 -14.83 -2.38
C VAL A 26 -0.49 -13.78 -2.31
N TYR A 27 -0.13 -12.50 -2.47
CA TYR A 27 -1.10 -11.41 -2.53
C TYR A 27 -2.06 -11.58 -3.72
N GLY A 28 -1.55 -11.91 -4.91
CA GLY A 28 -2.35 -12.13 -6.11
C GLY A 28 -3.36 -13.26 -5.94
N ILE A 29 -2.95 -14.38 -5.34
CA ILE A 29 -3.82 -15.52 -5.05
C ILE A 29 -4.93 -15.12 -4.06
N GLY A 30 -4.55 -14.47 -2.95
CA GLY A 30 -5.51 -14.02 -1.94
C GLY A 30 -6.50 -12.99 -2.50
N HIS A 31 -6.03 -12.06 -3.33
CA HIS A 31 -6.86 -11.07 -3.99
C HIS A 31 -7.84 -11.73 -4.98
N GLY A 32 -7.36 -12.67 -5.80
CA GLY A 32 -8.19 -13.42 -6.74
C GLY A 32 -9.28 -14.23 -6.05
N ALA A 33 -8.94 -14.96 -4.97
CA ALA A 33 -9.91 -15.70 -4.17
C ALA A 33 -10.99 -14.78 -3.59
N ASN A 34 -10.60 -13.64 -3.01
CA ASN A 34 -11.52 -12.68 -2.45
C ASN A 34 -12.46 -12.06 -3.50
N MET A 35 -11.94 -11.71 -4.69
CA MET A 35 -12.75 -11.20 -5.79
C MET A 35 -13.73 -12.27 -6.31
N GLY A 36 -13.30 -13.53 -6.39
CA GLY A 36 -14.16 -14.67 -6.72
C GLY A 36 -15.31 -14.85 -5.75
N THR A 37 -15.03 -14.88 -4.43
CA THR A 37 -16.07 -14.97 -3.40
C THR A 37 -17.01 -13.78 -3.39
N PHE A 38 -16.49 -12.57 -3.63
CA PHE A 38 -17.31 -11.36 -3.72
C PHE A 38 -18.26 -11.44 -4.91
N THR A 39 -17.78 -11.91 -6.06
CA THR A 39 -18.59 -12.11 -7.26
C THR A 39 -19.71 -13.11 -7.02
N LEU A 40 -19.42 -14.23 -6.35
CA LEU A 40 -20.43 -15.24 -6.00
C LEU A 40 -21.49 -14.68 -5.04
N MET A 41 -21.09 -13.98 -3.97
CA MET A 41 -22.04 -13.31 -3.07
C MET A 41 -22.91 -12.30 -3.82
N LEU A 42 -22.33 -11.57 -4.77
CA LEU A 42 -23.05 -10.56 -5.52
C LEU A 42 -24.12 -11.20 -6.43
N ILE A 43 -23.84 -12.38 -6.99
CA ILE A 43 -24.82 -13.19 -7.70
C ILE A 43 -25.95 -13.64 -6.77
N ASP A 44 -25.62 -14.12 -5.57
CA ASP A 44 -26.61 -14.61 -4.60
C ASP A 44 -27.55 -13.50 -4.11
N VAL A 45 -27.04 -12.27 -3.94
CA VAL A 45 -27.82 -11.14 -3.42
C VAL A 45 -28.58 -10.39 -4.51
N MET A 46 -27.93 -10.08 -5.64
CA MET A 46 -28.48 -9.19 -6.68
C MET A 46 -29.03 -9.95 -7.89
N GLY A 47 -28.79 -11.27 -7.96
CA GLY A 47 -29.13 -12.12 -9.08
C GLY A 47 -28.14 -12.01 -10.24
N LEU A 48 -28.01 -13.11 -11.00
CA LEU A 48 -27.06 -13.23 -12.11
C LEU A 48 -27.25 -12.16 -13.21
N LYS A 49 -28.48 -11.71 -13.44
CA LYS A 49 -28.81 -10.71 -14.48
C LYS A 49 -28.18 -9.33 -14.22
N SER A 50 -28.01 -8.98 -12.95
CA SER A 50 -27.43 -7.69 -12.54
C SER A 50 -25.90 -7.75 -12.40
N LEU A 51 -25.30 -8.93 -12.62
CA LEU A 51 -23.88 -9.16 -12.38
C LEU A 51 -22.97 -8.31 -13.26
N ALA A 52 -23.20 -8.29 -14.57
CA ALA A 52 -22.37 -7.56 -15.53
C ALA A 52 -22.29 -6.04 -15.25
N PRO A 53 -23.42 -5.31 -15.04
CA PRO A 53 -23.35 -3.90 -14.72
C PRO A 53 -22.72 -3.62 -13.34
N LEU A 54 -22.97 -4.48 -12.35
CA LEU A 54 -22.37 -4.31 -11.00
C LEU A 54 -20.86 -4.61 -10.98
N LEU A 55 -20.40 -5.61 -11.72
CA LEU A 55 -18.97 -5.85 -11.92
C LEU A 55 -18.33 -4.70 -12.69
N GLY A 56 -19.00 -4.17 -13.72
CA GLY A 56 -18.52 -3.02 -14.48
C GLY A 56 -18.32 -1.78 -13.62
N THR A 57 -19.31 -1.42 -12.80
CA THR A 57 -19.19 -0.28 -11.87
C THR A 57 -18.15 -0.52 -10.78
N SER A 58 -18.06 -1.75 -10.25
CA SER A 58 -17.05 -2.12 -9.26
C SER A 58 -15.63 -2.03 -9.83
N CYS A 59 -15.41 -2.53 -11.05
CA CYS A 59 -14.13 -2.41 -11.75
C CYS A 59 -13.78 -0.96 -12.07
N PHE A 60 -14.76 -0.13 -12.44
CA PHE A 60 -14.56 1.30 -12.65
C PHE A 60 -14.14 2.03 -11.37
N CYS A 61 -14.84 1.80 -10.26
CA CYS A 61 -14.48 2.34 -8.95
C CYS A 61 -13.09 1.86 -8.49
N ASN A 62 -12.78 0.57 -8.71
CA ASN A 62 -11.47 0.01 -8.40
C ASN A 62 -10.37 0.64 -9.27
N GLY A 63 -10.65 0.91 -10.54
CA GLY A 63 -9.75 1.63 -11.45
C GLY A 63 -9.45 3.04 -10.97
N ILE A 64 -10.46 3.81 -10.55
CA ILE A 64 -10.25 5.15 -9.97
C ILE A 64 -9.38 5.06 -8.71
N GLY A 65 -9.67 4.11 -7.82
CA GLY A 65 -8.89 3.90 -6.61
C GLY A 65 -7.42 3.56 -6.89
N LEU A 66 -7.16 2.67 -7.86
CA LEU A 66 -5.81 2.22 -8.19
C LEU A 66 -5.00 3.23 -9.00
N PHE A 67 -5.62 3.91 -9.97
CA PHE A 67 -4.90 4.79 -10.90
C PHE A 67 -4.80 6.23 -10.40
N LEU A 68 -5.83 6.77 -9.74
CA LEU A 68 -5.76 8.13 -9.19
C LEU A 68 -5.27 8.11 -7.73
N ILE A 69 -5.96 7.39 -6.86
CA ILE A 69 -5.79 7.54 -5.41
C ILE A 69 -4.53 6.80 -4.92
N GLY A 70 -4.24 5.63 -5.48
CA GLY A 70 -3.07 4.82 -5.12
C GLY A 70 -1.74 5.57 -5.22
N PRO A 71 -1.39 6.16 -6.37
CA PRO A 71 -0.16 6.94 -6.53
C PRO A 71 -0.11 8.16 -5.62
N LEU A 72 -1.21 8.90 -5.45
CA LEU A 72 -1.29 10.07 -4.56
C LEU A 72 -0.97 9.70 -3.09
N ILE A 73 -1.49 8.58 -2.61
CA ILE A 73 -1.20 8.08 -1.26
C ILE A 73 0.25 7.57 -1.17
N GLY A 74 0.76 6.91 -2.21
CA GLY A 74 2.12 6.42 -2.27
C GLY A 74 3.16 7.55 -2.22
N GLU A 75 2.98 8.56 -3.08
CA GLU A 75 3.87 9.72 -3.17
C GLU A 75 3.85 10.52 -1.88
N SER A 76 2.68 10.87 -1.34
CA SER A 76 2.58 11.60 -0.08
C SER A 76 3.34 10.89 1.05
N ARG A 77 3.27 9.56 1.13
CA ARG A 77 4.03 8.78 2.13
C ARG A 77 5.55 8.87 1.92
N ILE A 78 6.04 8.89 0.69
CA ILE A 78 7.46 9.06 0.37
C ILE A 78 7.93 10.45 0.81
N TYR A 79 7.15 11.49 0.54
CA TYR A 79 7.47 12.86 0.98
C TYR A 79 7.61 12.97 2.49
N TRP A 80 6.67 12.41 3.27
CA TRP A 80 6.73 12.39 4.73
C TRP A 80 7.96 11.64 5.28
N VAL A 81 8.29 10.49 4.69
CA VAL A 81 9.48 9.71 5.10
C VAL A 81 10.78 10.44 4.78
N CYS A 82 10.86 11.12 3.63
CA CYS A 82 12.02 11.93 3.25
C CYS A 82 12.21 13.11 4.20
N ILE A 83 11.14 13.85 4.51
CA ILE A 83 11.19 14.97 5.46
C ILE A 83 11.68 14.50 6.83
N LEU A 84 11.15 13.38 7.32
CA LEU A 84 11.54 12.83 8.63
C LEU A 84 13.01 12.41 8.67
N LYS A 85 13.54 11.80 7.61
CA LYS A 85 14.95 11.42 7.51
C LYS A 85 15.88 12.64 7.50
N VAL A 86 15.52 13.68 6.76
CA VAL A 86 16.30 14.92 6.69
C VAL A 86 16.32 15.63 8.05
N LEU A 87 15.18 15.72 8.73
CA LEU A 87 15.06 16.32 10.06
C LEU A 87 15.92 15.57 11.10
N LEU A 88 15.87 14.24 11.08
CA LEU A 88 16.67 13.40 11.99
C LEU A 88 18.18 13.61 11.76
N LEU A 89 18.60 13.71 10.50
CA LEU A 89 19.99 13.92 10.13
C LEU A 89 20.50 15.30 10.59
N LEU A 90 19.67 16.33 10.45
CA LEU A 90 19.92 17.69 10.96
C LEU A 90 20.05 17.71 12.50
N LEU A 91 19.16 17.01 13.20
CA LEU A 91 19.19 16.90 14.66
C LEU A 91 20.49 16.22 15.13
N LEU A 92 20.89 15.12 14.50
CA LEU A 92 22.15 14.41 14.78
C LEU A 92 23.37 15.32 14.57
N LEU A 93 23.37 16.10 13.49
CA LEU A 93 24.45 17.03 13.18
C LEU A 93 24.57 18.14 14.25
N LEU A 94 23.43 18.69 14.68
CA LEU A 94 23.37 19.71 15.73
C LEU A 94 23.88 19.17 17.06
N LEU A 95 23.51 17.93 17.40
CA LEU A 95 23.89 17.28 18.64
C LEU A 95 25.40 16.96 18.67
N LEU A 96 25.97 16.56 17.52
CA LEU A 96 27.41 16.38 17.35
C LEU A 96 28.16 17.72 17.53
N LEU A 97 27.66 18.80 16.91
CA LEU A 97 28.26 20.14 17.02
C LEU A 97 28.27 20.62 18.48
N LEU A 98 27.16 20.44 19.20
CA LEU A 98 27.04 20.79 20.62
C LEU A 98 28.04 20.01 21.47
N LEU A 99 28.18 18.71 21.22
CA LEU A 99 29.13 17.85 21.95
C LEU A 99 30.57 18.30 21.71
N LEU A 100 30.90 18.69 20.47
CA LEU A 100 32.23 19.19 20.11
C LEU A 100 32.54 20.52 20.84
N LEU A 101 31.54 21.40 20.97
CA LEU A 101 31.63 22.68 21.66
C LEU A 101 31.78 22.54 23.19
N LEU A 102 31.25 21.46 23.76
CA LEU A 102 31.41 21.12 25.19
C LEU A 102 32.76 20.49 25.51
N LEU A 103 33.46 19.96 24.50
CA LEU A 103 34.77 19.31 24.63
C LEU A 103 35.95 20.26 24.37
N LEU A 104 35.66 21.50 23.94
CA LEU A 104 36.62 22.54 23.56
C LEU A 104 36.64 23.66 24.62
#